data_AF-A0A6N1VHT4-F1
#
_entry.id   AF-A0A6N1VHT4-F1
#
_cell.length_a   1.000
_cell.length_b   1.000
_cell.length_c   1.000
_cell.angle_alpha   90.00
_cell.angle_beta   90.00
_cell.angle_gamma   90.00
#
_symmetry.space_group_name_H-M   'P 1'
#
loop_
_entity.id
_entity.type
_entity.pdbx_description
1 polymer ?
#
loop_
_entity_poly.entity_id
_entity_poly.type
_entity_poly.pdbx_seq_one_letter_code
_entity_poly.pdbx_strand_id
1 'polypeptide(L)'
;MSPFNVELIGFFEGTEGDERDLHERFADFHHRGEWFKKEGDLARWCDGIAGRGLNNSAIVHLRKYLKAKRGRLTSLANGIGVRPGTISQWDRIPADRVFAVSRLTGIPIEELRPDLVNACDDGRAA
;
A
#
# COMPACT_ATOMS: atom_id res chain seq x y z
N MET A 1 15.50 18.21 8.85
CA MET A 1 16.62 18.59 7.94
C MET A 1 17.09 17.32 7.27
N SER A 2 17.03 17.24 5.94
CA SER A 2 17.59 16.11 5.19
C SER A 2 19.11 16.11 5.35
N PRO A 3 19.76 14.95 5.55
CA PRO A 3 21.22 14.86 5.65
C PRO A 3 21.93 15.00 4.29
N PHE A 4 21.19 15.16 3.19
CA PHE A 4 21.73 15.27 1.84
C PHE A 4 21.64 16.71 1.32
N ASN A 5 22.67 17.13 0.57
CA ASN A 5 22.66 18.43 -0.11
C ASN A 5 21.62 18.41 -1.22
N VAL A 6 20.64 19.33 -1.16
CA VAL A 6 19.59 19.47 -2.17
C VAL A 6 19.91 20.70 -3.00
N GLU A 7 20.14 20.50 -4.29
CA GLU A 7 20.38 21.57 -5.26
C GLU A 7 19.17 21.71 -6.19
N LEU A 8 18.61 22.92 -6.28
CA LEU A 8 17.55 23.21 -7.24
C LEU A 8 18.13 23.28 -8.65
N ILE A 9 17.93 22.21 -9.42
CA ILE A 9 18.39 22.11 -10.81
C ILE A 9 17.49 22.85 -11.81
N GLY A 10 16.27 23.21 -11.42
CA GLY A 10 15.35 23.99 -12.25
C GLY A 10 13.94 24.03 -11.70
N PHE A 11 13.11 24.89 -12.30
CA PHE A 11 11.68 24.94 -12.09
C PHE A 11 10.99 25.12 -13.45
N PHE A 12 9.73 24.74 -13.53
CA PHE A 12 8.88 25.00 -14.70
C PHE A 12 7.66 25.80 -14.23
N GLU A 13 7.20 26.75 -15.05
CA GLU A 13 5.92 27.40 -14.80
C GLU A 13 4.80 26.48 -15.26
N GLY A 14 3.78 26.31 -14.43
CA GLY A 14 2.66 25.41 -14.70
C GLY A 14 1.41 25.81 -13.93
N THR A 15 0.28 25.26 -14.36
CA THR A 15 -1.02 25.37 -13.72
C THR A 15 -1.26 24.19 -12.77
N GLU A 16 -2.30 24.25 -11.93
CA GLU A 16 -2.72 23.10 -11.11
C GLU A 16 -3.01 21.84 -11.96
N GLY A 17 -3.41 22.02 -13.23
CA GLY A 17 -3.60 20.90 -14.16
C GLY A 17 -2.29 20.21 -14.51
N ASP A 18 -1.23 20.98 -14.73
CA ASP A 18 0.10 20.46 -15.07
C ASP A 18 0.74 19.73 -13.88
N GLU A 19 0.51 20.22 -12.65
CA GLU A 19 0.94 19.53 -11.43
C GLU A 19 0.27 18.15 -11.31
N ARG A 20 -1.05 18.07 -11.51
CA ARG A 20 -1.78 16.80 -11.46
C ARG A 20 -1.28 15.81 -12.52
N ASP A 21 -1.07 16.28 -13.75
CA ASP A 21 -0.58 15.42 -14.84
C ASP A 21 0.83 14.88 -14.54
N LEU A 22 1.70 15.68 -13.92
CA LEU A 22 2.99 15.21 -13.43
C LEU A 22 2.84 14.16 -12.33
N HIS A 23 1.92 14.38 -11.39
CA HIS A 23 1.61 13.44 -10.30
C HIS A 23 1.14 12.09 -10.82
N GLU A 24 0.27 12.08 -11.84
CA GLU A 24 -0.15 10.83 -12.46
C GLU A 24 0.99 10.18 -13.25
N ARG A 25 1.71 10.96 -14.06
CA ARG A 25 2.75 10.45 -14.96
C ARG A 25 3.92 9.79 -14.24
N PHE A 26 4.30 10.28 -13.06
CA PHE A 26 5.42 9.70 -12.31
C PHE A 26 5.00 9.15 -10.93
N ALA A 27 3.73 8.76 -10.76
CA ALA A 27 3.26 8.14 -9.53
C ALA A 27 4.14 6.95 -9.09
N ASP A 28 4.66 6.18 -10.04
CA ASP A 28 5.53 5.01 -9.79
C ASP A 28 6.94 5.38 -9.30
N PHE A 29 7.33 6.65 -9.41
CA PHE A 29 8.63 7.20 -8.99
C PHE A 29 8.54 7.96 -7.66
N HIS A 30 7.39 7.91 -7.00
CA HIS A 30 7.13 8.58 -5.73
C HIS A 30 7.39 7.65 -4.54
N HIS A 31 8.25 8.06 -3.61
CA HIS A 31 8.45 7.37 -2.34
C HIS A 31 8.38 8.35 -1.17
N ARG A 32 7.41 8.14 -0.27
CA ARG A 32 7.21 8.92 0.97
C ARG A 32 7.07 10.45 0.78
N GLY A 33 6.54 10.91 -0.35
CA GLY A 33 6.41 12.35 -0.62
C GLY A 33 7.45 12.89 -1.58
N GLU A 34 8.52 12.15 -1.82
CA GLU A 34 9.66 12.56 -2.61
C GLU A 34 9.72 11.81 -3.95
N TRP A 35 10.24 12.48 -4.97
CA TRP A 35 10.28 11.96 -6.34
C TRP A 35 11.69 11.54 -6.69
N PHE A 36 11.85 10.33 -7.24
CA PHE A 36 13.16 9.80 -7.55
C PHE A 36 13.17 9.01 -8.84
N LYS A 37 14.26 9.11 -9.59
CA LYS A 37 14.54 8.16 -10.65
C LYS A 37 14.89 6.80 -10.02
N LYS A 38 14.24 5.72 -10.47
CA LYS A 38 14.51 4.36 -9.97
C LYS A 38 15.83 3.83 -10.54
N GLU A 39 16.95 4.37 -10.07
CA GLU A 39 18.30 3.99 -10.48
C GLU A 39 19.30 3.97 -9.31
N GLY A 40 20.49 3.39 -9.54
CA GLY A 40 21.61 3.44 -8.59
C GLY A 40 21.32 2.79 -7.23
N ASP A 41 21.82 3.43 -6.17
CA ASP A 41 21.68 2.95 -4.78
C ASP A 41 20.22 2.92 -4.32
N LEU A 42 19.39 3.85 -4.80
CA LEU A 42 17.97 3.87 -4.50
C LEU A 42 17.25 2.67 -5.11
N ALA A 43 17.54 2.31 -6.36
CA ALA A 43 16.98 1.11 -6.98
C ALA A 43 17.37 -0.14 -6.18
N ARG A 44 18.66 -0.31 -5.85
CA ARG A 44 19.13 -1.45 -5.04
C ARG A 44 18.49 -1.49 -3.65
N TRP A 45 18.29 -0.34 -3.03
CA TRP A 45 17.62 -0.23 -1.74
C TRP A 45 16.13 -0.57 -1.84
N CYS A 46 15.42 -0.06 -2.85
CA CYS A 46 14.03 -0.39 -3.13
C CYS A 46 13.85 -1.89 -3.41
N ASP A 47 14.71 -2.48 -4.23
CA ASP A 47 14.69 -3.90 -4.56
C ASP A 47 15.06 -4.76 -3.33
N GLY A 48 15.97 -4.27 -2.48
CA GLY A 48 16.31 -4.89 -1.19
C GLY A 48 15.20 -4.80 -0.14
N ILE A 49 14.32 -3.79 -0.20
CA ILE A 49 13.09 -3.71 0.60
C ILE A 49 12.01 -4.63 0.03
N ALA A 50 11.89 -4.72 -1.29
CA ALA A 50 10.94 -5.62 -1.95
C ALA A 50 11.17 -7.08 -1.53
N GLY A 51 12.43 -7.48 -1.32
CA GLY A 51 12.80 -8.80 -0.77
C GLY A 51 12.56 -8.99 0.73
N ARG A 52 12.45 -7.91 1.51
CA ARG A 52 12.12 -7.95 2.95
C ARG A 52 10.62 -7.86 3.19
N GLY A 53 9.86 -8.79 2.59
CA GLY A 53 8.53 -9.15 3.06
C GLY A 53 7.57 -7.98 3.32
N LEU A 54 7.55 -6.97 2.45
CA LEU A 54 6.32 -6.23 2.27
C LEU A 54 5.51 -6.99 1.23
N ASN A 55 4.83 -8.06 1.68
CA ASN A 55 3.73 -8.70 0.96
C ASN A 55 2.56 -7.71 0.91
N ASN A 56 2.79 -6.60 0.19
CA ASN A 56 1.99 -5.40 0.18
C ASN A 56 0.65 -5.59 -0.53
N SER A 57 0.44 -6.70 -1.24
CA SER A 57 -0.81 -7.00 -1.96
C SER A 57 -2.00 -6.87 -1.00
N ALA A 58 -1.98 -7.56 0.13
CA ALA A 58 -3.01 -7.53 1.17
C ALA A 58 -3.52 -6.13 1.59
N ILE A 59 -2.61 -5.31 2.13
CA ILE A 59 -2.95 -3.98 2.64
C ILE A 59 -3.27 -3.03 1.49
N VAL A 60 -2.64 -3.21 0.32
CA VAL A 60 -2.88 -2.39 -0.87
C VAL A 60 -4.29 -2.62 -1.40
N HIS A 61 -4.76 -3.86 -1.51
CA HIS A 61 -6.12 -4.16 -1.96
C HIS A 61 -7.17 -3.57 -1.01
N LEU A 62 -6.98 -3.73 0.31
CA LEU A 62 -7.87 -3.13 1.30
C LEU A 62 -7.86 -1.59 1.24
N ARG A 63 -6.68 -0.97 1.15
CA ARG A 63 -6.57 0.50 1.01
C ARG A 63 -7.20 1.01 -0.27
N LYS A 64 -7.04 0.30 -1.39
CA LYS A 64 -7.70 0.62 -2.67
C LYS A 64 -9.22 0.58 -2.52
N TYR A 65 -9.76 -0.47 -1.89
CA TYR A 65 -11.19 -0.57 -1.60
C TYR A 65 -11.70 0.60 -0.73
N LEU A 66 -10.96 0.96 0.32
CA LEU A 66 -11.30 2.04 1.23
C LEU A 66 -11.28 3.41 0.55
N LYS A 67 -10.30 3.67 -0.33
CA LYS A 67 -10.18 4.94 -1.08
C LYS A 67 -11.26 5.11 -2.14
N ALA A 68 -11.77 4.01 -2.72
CA ALA A 68 -12.73 4.08 -3.81
C ALA A 68 -14.11 4.68 -3.43
N LYS A 69 -14.49 4.72 -2.14
CA LYS A 69 -15.71 5.43 -1.72
C LYS A 69 -15.59 5.93 -0.27
N ARG A 70 -15.87 7.22 -0.06
CA ARG A 70 -15.97 7.82 1.28
C ARG A 70 -17.01 7.07 2.13
N GLY A 71 -16.69 6.86 3.41
CA GLY A 71 -17.54 6.14 4.36
C GLY A 71 -17.30 4.64 4.45
N ARG A 72 -16.62 4.00 3.50
CA ARG A 72 -16.30 2.56 3.55
C ARG A 72 -15.48 2.17 4.78
N LEU A 73 -14.56 3.03 5.21
CA LEU A 73 -13.79 2.80 6.43
C LEU A 73 -14.70 2.68 7.65
N THR A 74 -15.66 3.59 7.80
CA THR A 74 -16.62 3.58 8.91
C THR A 74 -17.59 2.40 8.81
N SER A 75 -18.09 2.08 7.61
CA SER A 75 -18.95 0.91 7.39
C SER A 75 -18.23 -0.39 7.72
N LEU A 76 -16.97 -0.54 7.29
CA LEU A 76 -16.17 -1.73 7.58
C LEU A 76 -15.84 -1.83 9.07
N ALA A 77 -15.47 -0.72 9.70
CA ALA A 77 -15.20 -0.64 11.13
C ALA A 77 -16.42 -1.05 11.95
N ASN A 78 -17.60 -0.55 11.60
CA ASN A 78 -18.87 -0.90 12.24
C ASN A 78 -19.22 -2.38 12.02
N GLY A 79 -19.02 -2.92 10.81
CA GLY A 79 -19.29 -4.33 10.50
C GLY A 79 -18.38 -5.32 11.24
N ILE A 80 -17.17 -4.90 11.62
CA ILE A 80 -16.21 -5.72 12.38
C ILE A 80 -16.26 -5.40 13.89
N GLY A 81 -16.91 -4.31 14.29
CA GLY A 81 -17.00 -3.88 15.69
C GLY A 81 -15.71 -3.22 16.20
N VAL A 82 -14.94 -2.56 15.34
CA VAL A 82 -13.70 -1.87 15.70
C VAL A 82 -13.79 -0.37 15.41
N ARG A 83 -12.84 0.41 15.96
CA ARG A 83 -12.75 1.84 15.61
C ARG A 83 -12.12 2.01 14.23
N PRO A 84 -12.55 2.99 13.42
CA PRO A 84 -11.92 3.29 12.11
C PRO A 84 -10.40 3.47 12.18
N GLY A 85 -9.90 4.13 13.23
CA GLY A 85 -8.47 4.32 13.45
C GLY A 85 -7.69 3.01 13.64
N THR A 86 -8.32 1.97 14.20
CA THR A 86 -7.69 0.65 14.36
C THR A 86 -7.40 0.01 13.01
N ILE A 87 -8.32 0.14 12.04
CA ILE A 87 -8.11 -0.38 10.68
C ILE A 87 -7.01 0.40 9.97
N SER A 88 -6.96 1.73 10.15
CA SER A 88 -5.91 2.57 9.55
C SER A 88 -4.50 2.25 10.04
N GLN A 89 -4.37 1.70 11.25
CA GLN A 89 -3.10 1.31 11.86
C GLN A 89 -2.65 -0.11 11.50
N TRP A 90 -3.44 -0.87 10.73
CA TRP A 90 -3.03 -2.21 10.35
C TRP A 90 -1.92 -2.16 9.30
N ASP A 91 -0.74 -2.61 9.70
CA ASP A 91 0.33 -3.01 8.78
C ASP A 91 0.04 -4.38 8.14
N ARG A 92 -0.75 -5.21 8.84
CA ARG A 92 -1.24 -6.52 8.38
C ARG A 92 -2.63 -6.79 8.95
N ILE A 93 -3.51 -7.41 8.17
CA ILE A 93 -4.86 -7.77 8.63
C ILE A 93 -4.75 -8.91 9.66
N PRO A 94 -5.31 -8.78 10.87
CA PRO A 94 -5.31 -9.85 11.87
C PRO A 94 -5.96 -11.14 11.35
N ALA A 95 -5.38 -12.31 11.69
CA ALA A 95 -5.83 -13.60 11.15
C ALA A 95 -7.27 -13.96 11.58
N ASP A 96 -7.65 -13.58 12.80
CA ASP A 96 -9.00 -13.73 13.35
C ASP A 96 -10.04 -12.85 12.64
N ARG A 97 -9.61 -11.81 11.92
CA ARG A 97 -10.50 -10.83 11.26
C ARG A 97 -10.54 -10.96 9.74
N VAL A 98 -9.63 -11.74 9.14
CA VAL A 98 -9.51 -11.82 7.68
C VAL A 98 -10.79 -12.30 7.01
N PHE A 99 -11.49 -13.28 7.60
CA PHE A 99 -12.76 -13.78 7.10
C PHE A 99 -13.87 -12.73 7.13
N ALA A 100 -13.96 -11.96 8.23
CA ALA A 100 -14.93 -10.88 8.35
C ALA A 100 -14.65 -9.74 7.36
N VAL A 101 -13.38 -9.38 7.19
CA VAL A 101 -12.95 -8.38 6.20
C VAL A 101 -13.27 -8.87 4.78
N SER A 102 -12.94 -10.12 4.45
CA SER A 102 -13.23 -10.69 3.13
C SER A 102 -14.72 -10.67 2.82
N ARG A 103 -15.56 -11.11 3.76
CA ARG A 103 -17.02 -11.11 3.60
C ARG A 103 -17.61 -9.72 3.41
N LEU A 104 -17.12 -8.71 4.14
CA LEU A 104 -17.65 -7.35 4.09
C LEU A 104 -17.14 -6.54 2.89
N THR A 105 -15.91 -6.81 2.45
CA THR A 105 -15.28 -6.10 1.34
C THR A 105 -15.50 -6.79 -0.01
N GLY A 106 -15.79 -8.10 0.00
CA GLY A 106 -15.85 -8.94 -1.19
C GLY A 106 -14.47 -9.31 -1.75
N ILE A 107 -13.38 -8.96 -1.07
CA ILE A 107 -12.02 -9.27 -1.51
C ILE A 107 -11.66 -10.68 -1.02
N PRO A 108 -11.16 -11.58 -1.88
CA PRO A 108 -10.80 -12.94 -1.48
C PRO A 108 -9.68 -12.96 -0.42
N ILE A 109 -9.63 -14.03 0.36
CA ILE A 109 -8.66 -14.17 1.47
C ILE A 109 -7.25 -14.32 0.92
N GLU A 110 -7.11 -14.99 -0.21
CA GLU A 110 -5.86 -15.13 -0.96
C GLU A 110 -5.24 -13.76 -1.31
N GLU A 111 -6.07 -12.75 -1.62
CA GLU A 111 -5.61 -11.39 -1.87
C GLU A 111 -5.32 -10.62 -0.57
N LEU A 112 -6.10 -10.86 0.49
CA LEU A 112 -5.99 -10.15 1.78
C LEU A 112 -4.89 -10.70 2.70
N ARG A 113 -4.58 -12.00 2.64
CA ARG A 113 -3.60 -12.71 3.45
C ARG A 113 -3.08 -13.94 2.66
N PRO A 114 -2.33 -13.73 1.57
CA PRO A 114 -1.76 -14.83 0.78
C PRO A 114 -0.87 -15.76 1.62
N ASP A 115 -0.25 -15.22 2.67
CA ASP A 115 0.57 -15.96 3.62
C ASP A 115 -0.17 -17.08 4.38
N LEU A 116 -1.50 -16.96 4.57
CA LEU A 116 -2.29 -18.00 5.22
C LEU A 116 -2.62 -19.15 4.27
N VAL A 117 -2.59 -18.89 2.96
CA VAL A 117 -2.93 -19.85 1.91
C VAL A 117 -1.65 -20.59 1.48
N ASN A 118 -0.57 -19.85 1.23
CA ASN A 118 0.71 -20.41 0.80
C ASN A 118 1.37 -21.27 1.89
N ALA A 119 1.17 -20.97 3.17
CA ALA A 119 1.63 -21.82 4.27
C ALA A 119 1.02 -23.23 4.25
N CYS A 120 -0.07 -23.45 3.52
CA CYS A 120 -0.70 -24.76 3.33
C CYS A 120 -0.04 -25.56 2.17
N ASP A 121 0.54 -24.88 1.17
CA ASP A 121 1.12 -25.52 -0.02
C ASP A 121 2.56 -25.99 0.19
N ASP A 122 3.33 -25.37 1.09
CA ASP A 122 4.75 -25.69 1.32
C ASP A 122 5.00 -27.01 2.10
N GLY A 123 3.93 -27.73 2.53
CA GLY A 123 4.05 -28.90 3.41
C GLY A 123 3.14 -30.08 3.08
N ARG A 124 2.44 -30.07 1.94
CA ARG A 124 1.50 -31.14 1.54
C ARG A 124 1.77 -31.72 0.15
N ALA A 125 3.04 -31.72 -0.27
CA ALA A 125 3.51 -32.60 -1.33
C ALA A 125 3.75 -33.99 -0.74
N ALA A 126 2.74 -34.85 -0.88
CA ALA A 126 2.83 -36.30 -0.68
C ALA A 126 3.42 -36.98 -1.91
#